data_AF-A0A316F539-F1
#
_entry.id   AF-A0A316F539-F1
#
_cell.length_a   1.000
_cell.length_b   1.000
_cell.length_c   1.000
_cell.angle_alpha   90.00
_cell.angle_beta   90.00
_cell.angle_gamma   90.00
#
_symmetry.space_group_name_H-M   'P 1'
#
loop_
_entity.id
_entity.type
_entity.pdbx_description
1 polymer ?
#
loop_
_entity_poly.entity_id
_entity_poly.type
_entity_poly.pdbx_seq_one_letter_code
_entity_poly.pdbx_strand_id
1 'polypeptide(L)'
;MIGLLFIFVYALFILVAVFMPFLIFRKRAKNYKKKRAILSLIIISIPFFVYAFERTLYEWECSKNVYFYPENKLERPSSIVYSGFIPEGSRAYEKINEKYLLRIFSNFSFEYIVDVGVGEDFKSIGKDRIGELLIDGKLYPYEHRDVANHERDMVINNTKHIVYYSIDYKFNMILITYYIYNYKSDKVISAVSEVSHSKRQDLVNVLYPYEFGVCSKLEAKYGPATELLSNTFK
;
A
#
# COMPACT_ATOMS: atom_id res chain seq x y z
N MET A 1 -4.01 30.80 -8.15
CA MET A 1 -4.54 31.08 -6.80
C MET A 1 -3.81 30.31 -5.70
N ILE A 2 -3.50 29.01 -5.86
CA ILE A 2 -2.78 28.21 -4.86
C ILE A 2 -1.39 28.79 -4.49
N GLY A 3 -0.63 29.31 -5.46
CA GLY A 3 0.69 29.92 -5.21
C GLY A 3 0.69 31.22 -4.41
N LEU A 4 -0.39 32.02 -4.44
CA LEU A 4 -0.51 33.24 -3.61
C LEU A 4 -0.84 32.89 -2.15
N LEU A 5 -1.66 31.86 -1.96
CA LEU A 5 -2.00 31.32 -0.65
C LEU A 5 -0.75 30.76 0.05
N PHE A 6 0.14 30.12 -0.72
CA PHE A 6 1.45 29.64 -0.26
C PHE A 6 2.34 30.74 0.31
N ILE A 7 2.53 31.82 -0.45
CA ILE A 7 3.37 32.96 -0.05
C ILE A 7 2.81 33.61 1.22
N PHE A 8 1.48 33.71 1.33
CA PHE A 8 0.82 34.27 2.50
C PHE A 8 1.02 33.43 3.76
N VAL A 9 0.83 32.10 3.69
CA VAL A 9 1.03 31.21 4.85
C VAL A 9 2.49 31.23 5.30
N TYR A 10 3.45 31.21 4.37
CA TYR A 10 4.87 31.28 4.69
C TYR A 10 5.27 32.62 5.32
N ALA A 11 4.72 33.74 4.81
CA ALA A 11 4.91 35.06 5.41
C ALA A 11 4.36 35.12 6.84
N LEU A 12 3.19 34.52 7.09
CA LEU A 12 2.56 34.45 8.41
C LEU A 12 3.38 33.60 9.39
N PHE A 13 3.93 32.47 8.92
CA PHE A 13 4.83 31.62 9.72
C PHE A 13 6.13 32.35 10.09
N ILE A 14 6.78 33.02 9.14
CA ILE A 14 7.97 33.85 9.41
C ILE A 14 7.63 34.94 10.43
N LEU A 15 6.47 35.56 10.29
CA LEU A 15 6.02 36.61 11.21
C LEU A 15 5.88 36.06 12.63
N VAL A 16 5.24 34.90 12.82
CA VAL A 16 5.15 34.21 14.11
C VAL A 16 6.54 33.83 14.64
N ALA A 17 7.41 33.28 13.81
CA ALA A 17 8.77 32.86 14.18
C ALA A 17 9.69 34.03 14.59
N VAL A 18 9.41 35.24 14.10
CA VAL A 18 10.14 36.47 14.47
C VAL A 18 9.50 37.18 15.68
N PHE A 19 8.18 37.06 15.83
CA PHE A 19 7.40 37.75 16.87
C PHE A 19 7.35 36.98 18.19
N MET A 20 7.27 35.64 18.18
CA MET A 20 7.35 34.82 19.40
C MET A 20 8.64 35.05 20.19
N PRO A 21 9.83 34.98 19.57
CA PRO A 21 11.10 35.29 20.25
C PRO A 21 11.22 36.75 20.70
N PHE A 22 10.52 37.68 20.04
CA PHE A 22 10.44 39.08 20.48
C PHE A 22 9.70 39.24 21.80
N LEU A 23 8.57 38.55 21.95
CA LEU A 23 7.75 38.58 23.16
C LEU A 23 8.46 37.91 24.33
N ILE A 24 9.16 36.79 24.07
CA ILE A 24 9.89 36.02 25.10
C ILE A 24 11.13 36.78 25.62
N PHE A 25 11.90 37.44 24.74
CA PHE A 25 13.11 38.19 25.13
C PHE A 25 12.87 39.70 25.22
N ARG A 26 12.06 40.12 26.20
CA ARG A 26 11.75 41.55 26.45
C ARG A 26 12.92 42.29 27.13
N LYS A 27 13.79 42.92 26.32
CA LYS A 27 14.81 43.98 26.59
C LYS A 27 15.71 43.95 27.86
N ARG A 28 15.58 43.03 28.83
CA ARG A 28 16.24 43.13 30.15
C ARG A 28 17.59 42.40 30.31
N ALA A 29 18.05 41.60 29.34
CA ALA A 29 19.28 40.80 29.47
C ALA A 29 20.36 41.17 28.45
N LYS A 30 21.63 41.24 28.87
CA LYS A 30 22.81 41.30 27.96
C LYS A 30 22.72 40.15 26.96
N ASN A 31 23.03 40.40 25.68
CA ASN A 31 22.94 39.45 24.55
C ASN A 31 21.52 39.01 24.10
N TYR A 32 20.44 39.69 24.52
CA TYR A 32 19.07 39.35 24.11
C TYR A 32 18.85 39.31 22.58
N LYS A 33 19.51 40.19 21.80
CA LYS A 33 19.45 40.19 20.33
C LYS A 33 19.97 38.87 19.73
N LYS A 34 21.08 38.34 20.27
CA LYS A 34 21.70 37.08 19.81
C LYS A 34 20.80 35.88 20.14
N LYS A 35 20.23 35.84 21.36
CA LYS A 35 19.29 34.78 21.78
C LYS A 35 18.00 34.78 20.96
N ARG A 36 17.44 35.96 20.66
CA ARG A 36 16.27 36.13 19.80
C ARG A 36 16.54 35.64 18.38
N ALA A 37 17.66 36.03 17.79
CA ALA A 37 18.03 35.60 16.45
C ALA A 37 18.19 34.08 16.37
N ILE A 38 18.88 33.46 17.34
CA ILE A 38 19.05 31.99 17.40
C ILE A 38 17.68 31.29 17.53
N LEU A 39 16.80 31.75 18.42
CA LEU A 39 15.49 31.13 18.61
C LEU A 39 14.60 31.25 17.35
N SER A 40 14.61 32.42 16.69
CA SER A 40 13.93 32.58 15.40
C SER A 40 14.49 31.64 14.33
N LEU A 41 15.82 31.48 14.27
CA LEU A 41 16.49 30.58 13.34
C LEU A 41 16.07 29.13 13.58
N ILE A 42 16.04 28.68 14.84
CA ILE A 42 15.57 27.35 15.22
C ILE A 42 14.12 27.13 14.78
N ILE A 43 13.21 28.07 15.06
CA ILE A 43 11.79 27.94 14.70
C ILE A 43 11.61 27.87 13.18
N ILE A 44 12.35 28.70 12.42
CA ILE A 44 12.32 28.68 10.96
C ILE A 44 12.88 27.37 10.39
N SER A 45 13.85 26.75 11.05
CA SER A 45 14.48 25.49 10.60
C SER A 45 13.63 24.24 10.86
N ILE A 46 12.65 24.26 11.77
CA ILE A 46 11.84 23.08 12.10
C ILE A 46 11.11 22.50 10.87
N PRO A 47 10.36 23.26 10.05
CA PRO A 47 9.72 22.73 8.85
C PRO A 47 10.71 22.10 7.86
N PHE A 48 11.88 22.71 7.67
CA PHE A 48 12.94 22.16 6.82
C PHE A 48 13.52 20.86 7.37
N PHE A 49 13.67 20.76 8.69
CA PHE A 49 14.14 19.54 9.34
C PHE A 49 13.12 18.41 9.20
N VAL A 50 11.84 18.68 9.44
CA VAL A 50 10.75 17.71 9.25
C VAL A 50 10.73 17.25 7.78
N TYR A 51 10.83 18.18 6.82
CA TYR A 51 10.92 17.87 5.40
C TYR A 51 12.09 16.95 5.07
N ALA A 52 13.31 17.33 5.48
CA ALA A 52 14.51 16.56 5.17
C ALA A 52 14.43 15.16 5.77
N PHE A 53 13.95 15.06 7.01
CA PHE A 53 13.75 13.78 7.67
C PHE A 53 12.73 12.89 6.96
N GLU A 54 11.53 13.41 6.66
CA GLU A 54 10.48 12.64 5.96
C GLU A 54 10.94 12.20 4.57
N ARG A 55 11.65 13.07 3.84
CA ARG A 55 12.20 12.73 2.53
C ARG A 55 13.25 11.64 2.59
N THR A 56 14.24 11.79 3.49
CA THR A 56 15.26 10.76 3.67
C THR A 56 14.64 9.45 4.10
N LEU A 57 13.65 9.47 4.98
CA LEU A 57 12.95 8.29 5.43
C LEU A 57 12.15 7.63 4.29
N TYR A 58 11.47 8.42 3.46
CA TYR A 58 10.76 7.94 2.28
C TYR A 58 11.72 7.30 1.27
N GLU A 59 12.79 8.00 0.87
CA GLU A 59 13.80 7.47 -0.05
C GLU A 59 14.45 6.19 0.50
N TRP A 60 14.69 6.14 1.82
CA TRP A 60 15.20 4.97 2.52
C TRP A 60 14.22 3.79 2.49
N GLU A 61 12.93 3.99 2.78
CA GLU A 61 11.95 2.90 2.70
C GLU A 61 11.70 2.47 1.25
N CYS A 62 11.70 3.38 0.28
CA CYS A 62 11.68 3.05 -1.16
C CYS A 62 12.87 2.16 -1.57
N SER A 63 14.06 2.41 -0.99
CA SER A 63 15.25 1.60 -1.27
C SER A 63 15.15 0.17 -0.74
N LYS A 64 14.31 -0.06 0.28
CA LYS A 64 14.08 -1.39 0.87
C LYS A 64 13.04 -2.23 0.14
N ASN A 65 12.48 -1.73 -0.97
CA ASN A 65 11.38 -2.38 -1.67
C ASN A 65 11.66 -3.87 -1.94
N VAL A 66 10.81 -4.72 -1.35
CA VAL A 66 10.82 -6.17 -1.51
C VAL A 66 10.28 -6.49 -2.89
N TYR A 67 11.10 -7.15 -3.69
CA TYR A 67 10.74 -7.53 -5.05
C TYR A 67 11.45 -8.81 -5.41
N PHE A 68 10.70 -9.91 -5.46
CA PHE A 68 11.23 -11.19 -5.93
C PHE A 68 10.15 -12.05 -6.57
N TYR A 69 10.59 -12.78 -7.59
CA TYR A 69 9.81 -13.80 -8.30
C TYR A 69 10.64 -15.09 -8.37
N PRO A 70 10.00 -16.25 -8.57
CA PRO A 70 10.75 -17.46 -8.88
C PRO A 70 11.54 -17.28 -10.19
N GLU A 71 12.77 -17.79 -10.25
CA GLU A 71 13.62 -17.75 -11.46
C GLU A 71 12.93 -18.37 -12.68
N ASN A 72 12.17 -19.45 -12.44
CA ASN A 72 11.32 -20.09 -13.43
C ASN A 72 9.85 -19.89 -13.03
N LYS A 73 9.05 -19.34 -13.93
CA LYS A 73 7.59 -19.22 -13.74
C LYS A 73 6.99 -20.60 -13.45
N LEU A 74 6.06 -20.64 -12.50
CA LEU A 74 5.36 -21.85 -12.10
C LEU A 74 4.19 -22.13 -13.03
N GLU A 75 3.77 -23.40 -13.13
CA GLU A 75 2.51 -23.72 -13.78
C GLU A 75 1.35 -23.06 -13.05
N ARG A 76 0.46 -22.41 -13.81
CA ARG A 76 -0.70 -21.71 -13.26
C ARG A 76 -1.66 -22.72 -12.63
N PRO A 77 -2.01 -22.59 -11.34
CA PRO A 77 -3.03 -23.44 -10.74
C PRO A 77 -4.41 -23.15 -11.36
N SER A 78 -5.35 -24.10 -11.25
CA SER A 78 -6.76 -23.84 -11.59
C SER A 78 -7.41 -22.83 -10.64
N SER A 79 -6.92 -22.76 -9.40
CA SER A 79 -7.52 -21.97 -8.33
C SER A 79 -6.48 -21.24 -7.49
N ILE A 80 -6.87 -20.07 -6.99
CA ILE A 80 -6.07 -19.27 -6.07
C ILE A 80 -6.96 -18.64 -5.00
N VAL A 81 -6.41 -18.46 -3.80
CA VAL A 81 -7.09 -17.71 -2.73
C VAL A 81 -6.72 -16.26 -2.88
N TYR A 82 -7.70 -15.37 -2.71
CA TYR A 82 -7.48 -13.93 -2.68
C TYR A 82 -8.05 -13.35 -1.39
N SER A 83 -7.22 -12.59 -0.68
CA SER A 83 -7.58 -11.92 0.58
C SER A 83 -7.90 -10.43 0.41
N GLY A 84 -8.09 -9.97 -0.82
CA GLY A 84 -8.53 -8.59 -1.08
C GLY A 84 -10.04 -8.50 -1.28
N PHE A 85 -10.52 -7.28 -1.42
CA PHE A 85 -11.93 -7.03 -1.66
C PHE A 85 -12.37 -7.53 -3.04
N ILE A 86 -13.35 -8.42 -3.08
CA ILE A 86 -14.12 -8.77 -4.28
C ILE A 86 -15.57 -8.29 -4.09
N PRO A 87 -16.13 -7.48 -5.01
CA PRO A 87 -17.54 -7.11 -4.94
C PRO A 87 -18.44 -8.35 -4.99
N GLU A 88 -19.54 -8.36 -4.23
CA GLU A 88 -20.42 -9.53 -4.17
C GLU A 88 -21.33 -9.70 -5.41
N GLY A 89 -21.64 -10.97 -5.72
CA GLY A 89 -22.63 -11.34 -6.73
C GLY A 89 -22.23 -10.94 -8.15
N SER A 90 -23.20 -10.47 -8.94
CA SER A 90 -22.98 -10.06 -10.33
C SER A 90 -22.04 -8.85 -10.47
N ARG A 91 -21.83 -8.07 -9.39
CA ARG A 91 -20.90 -6.92 -9.39
C ARG A 91 -19.43 -7.33 -9.47
N ALA A 92 -19.12 -8.60 -9.16
CA ALA A 92 -17.77 -9.14 -9.35
C ALA A 92 -17.41 -9.31 -10.84
N TYR A 93 -18.40 -9.31 -11.72
CA TYR A 93 -18.27 -9.72 -13.12
C TYR A 93 -18.50 -8.54 -14.07
N GLU A 94 -17.82 -8.59 -15.22
CA GLU A 94 -17.93 -7.64 -16.32
C GLU A 94 -18.31 -8.39 -17.60
N LYS A 95 -19.17 -7.78 -18.43
CA LYS A 95 -19.61 -8.38 -19.69
C LYS A 95 -18.57 -8.11 -20.78
N ILE A 96 -17.90 -9.16 -21.24
CA ILE A 96 -16.86 -9.11 -22.29
C ILE A 96 -17.20 -10.18 -23.34
N ASN A 97 -17.35 -9.80 -24.61
CA ASN A 97 -17.68 -10.71 -25.71
C ASN A 97 -18.87 -11.64 -25.37
N GLU A 98 -19.97 -11.04 -24.88
CA GLU A 98 -21.21 -11.72 -24.45
C GLU A 98 -21.12 -12.60 -23.21
N LYS A 99 -19.93 -12.83 -22.65
CA LYS A 99 -19.71 -13.58 -21.42
C LYS A 99 -19.59 -12.67 -20.20
N TYR A 100 -20.08 -13.12 -19.05
CA TYR A 100 -19.87 -12.43 -17.78
C TYR A 100 -18.61 -13.01 -17.12
N LEU A 101 -17.50 -12.27 -17.23
CA LEU A 101 -16.18 -12.70 -16.77
C LEU A 101 -15.81 -11.99 -15.48
N LEU A 102 -15.13 -12.68 -14.59
CA LEU A 102 -14.69 -12.12 -13.32
C LEU A 102 -13.73 -10.96 -13.58
N ARG A 103 -14.02 -9.79 -13.00
CA ARG A 103 -13.32 -8.53 -13.26
C ARG A 103 -11.94 -8.44 -12.60
N ILE A 104 -11.70 -9.28 -11.60
CA ILE A 104 -10.45 -9.24 -10.84
C ILE A 104 -9.27 -9.75 -11.68
N PHE A 105 -8.10 -9.15 -11.45
CA PHE A 105 -6.85 -9.39 -12.15
C PHE A 105 -6.83 -9.08 -13.65
N SER A 106 -7.95 -8.60 -14.22
CA SER A 106 -8.19 -7.92 -15.52
C SER A 106 -7.53 -8.43 -16.82
N ASN A 107 -6.42 -9.18 -16.78
CA ASN A 107 -5.72 -9.82 -17.89
C ASN A 107 -5.03 -11.15 -17.48
N PHE A 108 -5.02 -11.50 -16.19
CA PHE A 108 -4.40 -12.74 -15.70
C PHE A 108 -5.38 -13.50 -14.81
N SER A 109 -6.25 -14.30 -15.43
CA SER A 109 -7.33 -15.01 -14.75
C SER A 109 -6.96 -16.43 -14.33
N PHE A 110 -7.73 -16.94 -13.37
CA PHE A 110 -7.74 -18.33 -12.89
C PHE A 110 -9.13 -18.90 -13.14
N GLU A 111 -9.27 -20.22 -13.23
CA GLU A 111 -10.59 -20.84 -13.38
C GLU A 111 -11.48 -20.55 -12.16
N TYR A 112 -10.87 -20.49 -10.97
CA TYR A 112 -11.55 -20.17 -9.72
C TYR A 112 -10.73 -19.23 -8.84
N ILE A 113 -11.43 -18.36 -8.12
CA ILE A 113 -10.87 -17.57 -7.04
C ILE A 113 -11.66 -17.86 -5.77
N VAL A 114 -10.94 -18.24 -4.70
CA VAL A 114 -11.51 -18.41 -3.37
C VAL A 114 -11.29 -17.11 -2.60
N ASP A 115 -12.36 -16.41 -2.31
CA ASP A 115 -12.37 -15.19 -1.49
C ASP A 115 -12.57 -15.57 -0.02
N VAL A 116 -11.57 -15.26 0.80
CA VAL A 116 -11.60 -15.52 2.25
C VAL A 116 -11.85 -14.23 3.04
N GLY A 117 -12.25 -13.16 2.36
CA GLY A 117 -12.45 -11.84 2.95
C GLY A 117 -11.15 -11.10 3.23
N VAL A 118 -11.26 -9.99 3.96
CA VAL A 118 -10.12 -9.12 4.29
C VAL A 118 -9.42 -9.65 5.54
N GLY A 119 -8.24 -10.25 5.37
CA GLY A 119 -7.34 -10.62 6.47
C GLY A 119 -5.92 -10.11 6.20
N GLU A 120 -5.38 -9.31 7.11
CA GLU A 120 -4.00 -8.85 7.01
C GLU A 120 -3.04 -9.92 7.60
N ASP A 121 -1.99 -10.19 6.84
CA ASP A 121 -0.89 -11.15 7.10
C ASP A 121 -1.25 -12.64 7.30
N PHE A 122 -1.59 -13.33 6.20
CA PHE A 122 -1.83 -14.78 6.18
C PHE A 122 -0.65 -15.65 6.62
N LYS A 123 0.59 -15.12 6.60
CA LYS A 123 1.76 -15.86 7.09
C LYS A 123 1.74 -16.03 8.60
N SER A 124 1.09 -15.13 9.32
CA SER A 124 0.93 -15.20 10.77
C SER A 124 -0.17 -16.17 11.23
N ILE A 125 -1.01 -16.63 10.29
CA ILE A 125 -2.15 -17.52 10.55
C ILE A 125 -1.68 -18.98 10.51
N GLY A 126 -1.96 -19.74 11.57
CA GLY A 126 -1.67 -21.18 11.62
C GLY A 126 -2.43 -21.96 10.54
N LYS A 127 -1.81 -23.04 10.01
CA LYS A 127 -2.37 -23.84 8.89
C LYS A 127 -3.81 -24.31 9.12
N ASP A 128 -4.16 -24.69 10.34
CA ASP A 128 -5.50 -25.19 10.67
C ASP A 128 -6.57 -24.10 10.47
N ARG A 129 -6.27 -22.87 10.87
CA ARG A 129 -7.15 -21.71 10.67
C ARG A 129 -7.28 -21.31 9.20
N ILE A 130 -6.23 -21.49 8.41
CA ILE A 130 -6.31 -21.28 6.96
C ILE A 130 -7.33 -22.27 6.36
N GLY A 131 -7.30 -23.54 6.78
CA GLY A 131 -8.29 -24.53 6.36
C GLY A 131 -9.74 -24.11 6.63
N GLU A 132 -10.02 -23.64 7.84
CA GLU A 132 -11.34 -23.11 8.24
C GLU A 132 -11.77 -21.94 7.34
N LEU A 133 -10.90 -20.95 7.15
CA LEU A 133 -11.17 -19.78 6.30
C LEU A 133 -11.49 -20.17 4.86
N LEU A 134 -10.82 -21.19 4.31
CA LEU A 134 -11.07 -21.66 2.96
C LEU A 134 -12.44 -22.34 2.81
N ILE A 135 -12.85 -23.11 3.82
CA ILE A 135 -14.15 -23.78 3.83
C ILE A 135 -15.28 -22.75 3.85
N ASP A 136 -15.14 -21.71 4.68
CA ASP A 136 -16.12 -20.62 4.82
C ASP A 136 -16.04 -19.59 3.69
N GLY A 137 -14.96 -19.60 2.90
CA GLY A 137 -14.72 -18.67 1.81
C GLY A 137 -15.78 -18.72 0.70
N LYS A 138 -15.91 -17.62 -0.05
CA LYS A 138 -16.77 -17.54 -1.24
C LYS A 138 -15.99 -17.96 -2.48
N LEU A 139 -16.59 -18.80 -3.31
CA LEU A 139 -15.97 -19.28 -4.55
C LEU A 139 -16.49 -18.49 -5.76
N TYR A 140 -15.58 -17.89 -6.52
CA TYR A 140 -15.87 -17.15 -7.74
C TYR A 140 -15.27 -17.88 -8.95
N PRO A 141 -16.08 -18.51 -9.81
CA PRO A 141 -15.60 -19.03 -11.10
C PRO A 141 -15.23 -17.89 -12.05
N TYR A 142 -14.37 -18.17 -13.03
CA TYR A 142 -13.98 -17.20 -14.06
C TYR A 142 -15.16 -16.69 -14.88
N GLU A 143 -16.00 -17.62 -15.35
CA GLU A 143 -17.25 -17.32 -16.06
C GLU A 143 -18.40 -17.48 -15.06
N HIS A 144 -19.27 -16.47 -14.97
CA HIS A 144 -20.34 -16.45 -13.98
C HIS A 144 -21.29 -17.63 -14.16
N ARG A 145 -21.31 -18.54 -13.17
CA ARG A 145 -22.20 -19.71 -13.13
C ARG A 145 -22.36 -20.22 -11.71
N ASP A 146 -23.36 -21.06 -11.51
CA ASP A 146 -23.49 -21.84 -10.29
C ASP A 146 -22.42 -22.93 -10.23
N VAL A 147 -21.85 -23.11 -9.04
CA VAL A 147 -20.83 -24.12 -8.75
C VAL A 147 -21.42 -25.14 -7.79
N ALA A 148 -21.38 -26.42 -8.17
CA ALA A 148 -21.91 -27.49 -7.34
C ALA A 148 -21.01 -27.74 -6.11
N ASN A 149 -21.58 -28.24 -5.01
CA ASN A 149 -20.83 -28.47 -3.76
C ASN A 149 -19.61 -29.38 -3.95
N HIS A 150 -19.74 -30.47 -4.71
CA HIS A 150 -18.62 -31.39 -4.96
C HIS A 150 -17.47 -30.71 -5.73
N GLU A 151 -17.80 -29.79 -6.64
CA GLU A 151 -16.82 -29.01 -7.41
C GLU A 151 -16.13 -28.00 -6.50
N ARG A 152 -16.89 -27.32 -5.63
CA ARG A 152 -16.36 -26.41 -4.60
C ARG A 152 -15.36 -27.13 -3.69
N ASP A 153 -15.72 -28.30 -3.16
CA ASP A 153 -14.85 -29.07 -2.26
C ASP A 153 -13.55 -29.49 -2.96
N MET A 154 -13.65 -29.92 -4.21
CA MET A 154 -12.49 -30.26 -5.04
C MET A 154 -11.58 -29.05 -5.24
N VAL A 155 -12.14 -27.88 -5.54
CA VAL A 155 -11.38 -26.64 -5.73
C VAL A 155 -10.66 -26.24 -4.43
N ILE A 156 -11.38 -26.18 -3.31
CA ILE A 156 -10.80 -25.81 -2.01
C ILE A 156 -9.64 -26.75 -1.64
N ASN A 157 -9.84 -28.06 -1.75
CA ASN A 157 -8.81 -29.06 -1.43
C ASN A 157 -7.56 -28.95 -2.30
N ASN A 158 -7.73 -28.59 -3.58
CA ASN A 158 -6.62 -28.48 -4.53
C ASN A 158 -5.90 -27.13 -4.45
N THR A 159 -6.58 -26.08 -3.98
CA THR A 159 -5.99 -24.75 -3.87
C THR A 159 -4.82 -24.78 -2.91
N LYS A 160 -3.69 -24.15 -3.28
CA LYS A 160 -2.46 -24.15 -2.46
C LYS A 160 -1.83 -22.78 -2.25
N HIS A 161 -2.19 -21.81 -3.10
CA HIS A 161 -1.59 -20.49 -3.14
C HIS A 161 -2.58 -19.43 -2.66
N ILE A 162 -2.09 -18.50 -1.86
CA ILE A 162 -2.83 -17.37 -1.30
C ILE A 162 -2.18 -16.08 -1.73
N VAL A 163 -2.96 -15.20 -2.34
CA VAL A 163 -2.61 -13.83 -2.64
C VAL A 163 -3.17 -12.95 -1.54
N TYR A 164 -2.29 -12.33 -0.77
CA TYR A 164 -2.67 -11.41 0.30
C TYR A 164 -1.74 -10.22 0.30
N TYR A 165 -2.09 -9.18 1.05
CA TYR A 165 -1.24 -8.04 1.29
C TYR A 165 -1.08 -7.81 2.80
N SER A 166 0.05 -7.22 3.19
CA SER A 166 0.25 -6.64 4.51
C SER A 166 0.36 -5.12 4.39
N ILE A 167 -0.17 -4.40 5.38
CA ILE A 167 -0.06 -2.96 5.46
C ILE A 167 0.71 -2.61 6.73
N ASP A 168 1.83 -1.90 6.57
CA ASP A 168 2.59 -1.33 7.67
C ASP A 168 2.55 0.20 7.59
N TYR A 169 2.21 0.84 8.70
CA TYR A 169 2.22 2.30 8.82
C TYR A 169 3.50 2.77 9.49
N LYS A 170 4.24 3.67 8.84
CA LYS A 170 5.42 4.33 9.42
C LYS A 170 5.32 5.84 9.24
N PHE A 171 5.13 6.57 10.35
CA PHE A 171 4.89 8.01 10.33
C PHE A 171 3.77 8.36 9.34
N ASN A 172 4.08 9.13 8.29
CA ASN A 172 3.14 9.53 7.25
C ASN A 172 3.20 8.63 6.01
N MET A 173 3.81 7.44 6.07
CA MET A 173 3.88 6.48 4.97
C MET A 173 3.07 5.23 5.25
N ILE A 174 2.54 4.66 4.17
CA ILE A 174 1.89 3.36 4.09
C ILE A 174 2.80 2.47 3.25
N LEU A 175 3.25 1.36 3.83
CA LEU A 175 4.01 0.34 3.15
C LEU A 175 3.06 -0.82 2.91
N ILE A 176 2.83 -1.17 1.65
CA ILE A 176 1.96 -2.27 1.29
C ILE A 176 2.83 -3.33 0.62
N THR A 177 2.80 -4.57 1.11
CA THR A 177 3.50 -5.68 0.45
C THR A 177 2.50 -6.75 0.06
N TYR A 178 2.45 -7.05 -1.25
CA TYR A 178 1.66 -8.13 -1.81
C TYR A 178 2.52 -9.39 -1.86
N TYR A 179 1.92 -10.52 -1.49
CA TYR A 179 2.58 -11.81 -1.41
C TYR A 179 1.80 -12.88 -2.17
N ILE A 180 2.52 -13.84 -2.73
CA ILE A 180 1.98 -15.16 -3.06
C ILE A 180 2.57 -16.17 -2.09
N TYR A 181 1.73 -16.72 -1.23
CA TYR A 181 2.12 -17.68 -0.20
C TYR A 181 1.54 -19.06 -0.51
N ASN A 182 2.40 -20.07 -0.52
CA ASN A 182 1.99 -21.46 -0.61
C ASN A 182 1.85 -22.00 0.81
N TYR A 183 0.60 -22.09 1.27
CA TYR A 183 0.29 -22.48 2.65
C TYR A 183 0.53 -23.96 2.93
N LYS A 184 0.52 -24.81 1.89
CA LYS A 184 0.85 -26.24 2.04
C LYS A 184 2.33 -26.42 2.38
N SER A 185 3.20 -25.72 1.65
CA SER A 185 4.66 -25.77 1.88
C SER A 185 5.18 -24.75 2.89
N ASP A 186 4.33 -23.88 3.45
CA ASP A 186 4.70 -22.78 4.35
C ASP A 186 5.82 -21.89 3.76
N LYS A 187 5.61 -21.43 2.51
CA LYS A 187 6.62 -20.65 1.78
C LYS A 187 6.02 -19.49 1.00
N VAL A 188 6.61 -18.31 1.14
CA VAL A 188 6.35 -17.17 0.24
C VAL A 188 7.10 -17.41 -1.07
N ILE A 189 6.36 -17.45 -2.17
CA ILE A 189 6.87 -17.75 -3.52
C ILE A 189 7.30 -16.47 -4.23
N SER A 190 6.55 -15.39 -4.04
CA SER A 190 6.84 -14.09 -4.62
C SER A 190 6.29 -12.99 -3.73
N ALA A 191 6.91 -11.81 -3.83
CA ALA A 191 6.46 -10.63 -3.14
C ALA A 191 6.83 -9.36 -3.91
N VAL A 192 5.96 -8.36 -3.81
CA VAL A 192 6.15 -7.02 -4.37
C VAL A 192 5.66 -6.01 -3.34
N SER A 193 6.53 -5.08 -2.93
CA SER A 193 6.15 -3.96 -2.07
C SER A 193 5.99 -2.66 -2.85
N GLU A 194 5.07 -1.83 -2.36
CA GLU A 194 4.89 -0.44 -2.72
C GLU A 194 4.94 0.42 -1.46
N VAL A 195 5.56 1.58 -1.55
CA VAL A 195 5.48 2.60 -0.50
C VAL A 195 4.72 3.79 -1.05
N SER A 196 3.69 4.18 -0.32
CA SER A 196 2.84 5.32 -0.63
C SER A 196 2.83 6.27 0.55
N HIS A 197 2.87 7.58 0.28
CA HIS A 197 2.73 8.57 1.34
C HIS A 197 1.25 8.73 1.71
N SER A 198 0.90 8.46 2.97
CA SER A 198 -0.49 8.42 3.47
C SER A 198 -1.23 9.76 3.37
N LYS A 199 -0.50 10.89 3.38
CA LYS A 199 -1.12 12.21 3.48
C LYS A 199 -1.25 12.93 2.16
N ARG A 200 -2.47 12.88 1.61
CA ARG A 200 -3.05 14.02 0.88
C ARG A 200 -3.30 15.14 1.91
N GLN A 201 -2.52 16.23 1.82
CA GLN A 201 -2.71 17.52 2.53
C GLN A 201 -2.39 17.56 4.04
N ASP A 202 -1.11 17.71 4.39
CA ASP A 202 -0.67 18.27 5.69
C ASP A 202 -0.25 19.75 5.52
N LEU A 203 -0.17 20.52 6.63
CA LEU A 203 0.30 21.92 6.63
C LEU A 203 1.70 22.06 5.99
N VAL A 204 2.54 21.03 6.15
CA VAL A 204 3.86 20.97 5.51
C VAL A 204 3.73 20.79 3.99
N ASN A 205 2.69 20.08 3.51
CA ASN A 205 2.41 19.91 2.07
C ASN A 205 1.86 21.18 1.43
N VAL A 206 1.22 22.03 2.25
CA VAL A 206 0.80 23.38 1.86
C VAL A 206 1.99 24.34 1.84
N LEU A 207 3.00 24.13 2.69
CA LEU A 207 4.22 24.94 2.78
C LEU A 207 5.37 24.47 1.89
N TYR A 208 5.29 23.26 1.35
CA TYR A 208 6.18 22.71 0.32
C TYR A 208 5.33 21.75 -0.53
N PRO A 209 4.89 22.12 -1.75
CA PRO A 209 4.14 21.20 -2.60
C PRO A 209 5.01 19.98 -2.89
N TYR A 210 4.66 18.85 -2.29
CA TYR A 210 5.41 17.61 -2.38
C TYR A 210 5.13 16.87 -3.69
N GLU A 211 6.16 16.21 -4.21
CA GLU A 211 6.06 15.10 -5.15
C GLU A 211 6.57 13.81 -4.49
N PHE A 212 6.08 13.47 -3.29
CA PHE A 212 6.19 12.08 -2.84
C PHE A 212 5.20 11.26 -3.67
N GLY A 213 5.69 10.75 -4.81
CA GLY A 213 4.94 9.82 -5.64
C GLY A 213 4.70 8.49 -4.93
N VAL A 214 4.12 7.53 -5.63
CA VAL A 214 4.23 6.13 -5.22
C VAL A 214 5.59 5.64 -5.69
N CYS A 215 6.41 5.08 -4.80
CA CYS A 215 7.59 4.34 -5.23
C CYS A 215 7.26 2.85 -5.18
N SER A 216 7.19 2.27 -6.37
CA SER A 216 7.25 0.83 -6.55
C SER A 216 8.33 0.55 -7.60
N LYS A 217 8.87 -0.66 -7.61
CA LYS A 217 9.74 -1.10 -8.72
C LYS A 217 8.95 -1.38 -10.00
N LEU A 218 7.63 -1.15 -9.99
CA LEU A 218 6.73 -1.47 -11.09
C LEU A 218 6.64 -0.26 -12.03
N GLU A 219 6.92 -0.45 -13.31
CA GLU A 219 6.46 0.49 -14.33
C GLU A 219 4.93 0.40 -14.40
N ALA A 220 4.22 1.51 -14.23
CA ALA A 220 2.77 1.59 -14.04
C ALA A 220 1.93 1.16 -15.28
N LYS A 221 1.99 -0.12 -15.66
CA LYS A 221 1.16 -0.75 -16.71
C LYS A 221 0.08 -1.67 -16.13
N TYR A 222 0.31 -2.27 -14.96
CA TYR A 222 -0.62 -3.18 -14.28
C TYR A 222 -0.72 -2.89 -12.78
N GLY A 223 -1.81 -3.32 -12.13
CA GLY A 223 -1.91 -3.30 -10.66
C GLY A 223 -0.93 -4.29 -10.01
N PRO A 224 -0.46 -4.04 -8.78
CA PRO A 224 0.61 -4.81 -8.14
C PRO A 224 0.30 -6.30 -8.00
N ALA A 225 -0.95 -6.68 -7.73
CA ALA A 225 -1.37 -8.08 -7.66
C ALA A 225 -1.35 -8.78 -9.04
N THR A 226 -1.80 -8.11 -10.11
CA THR A 226 -1.77 -8.67 -11.47
C THR A 226 -0.33 -8.86 -11.95
N GLU A 227 0.55 -7.90 -11.68
CA GLU A 227 1.97 -8.04 -12.00
C GLU A 227 2.60 -9.22 -11.25
N LEU A 228 2.38 -9.29 -9.93
CA LEU A 228 2.86 -10.37 -9.08
C LEU A 228 2.43 -11.74 -9.63
N LEU A 229 1.18 -11.89 -10.03
CA LEU A 229 0.65 -13.12 -10.61
C LEU A 229 1.27 -13.45 -11.96
N SER A 230 1.31 -12.47 -12.86
CA SER A 230 1.85 -12.65 -14.21
C SER A 230 3.34 -12.97 -14.24
N ASN A 231 4.12 -12.49 -13.28
CA ASN A 231 5.54 -12.80 -13.13
C ASN A 231 5.81 -14.10 -12.36
N THR A 232 4.83 -14.60 -11.61
CA THR A 232 4.98 -15.85 -10.85
C THR A 232 4.51 -17.08 -11.63
N PHE A 233 3.45 -16.95 -12.42
CA PHE A 233 2.81 -18.05 -13.12
C PHE A 233 2.91 -17.90 -14.64
N LYS A 234 3.00 -19.03 -15.34
CA LYS A 234 2.96 -19.12 -16.82
C LYS A 234 1.56 -18.93 -17.37
#